data_AF-V8P5I8-F1
#
_entry.id   AF-V8P5I8-F1
#
_cell.length_a   1.000
_cell.length_b   1.000
_cell.length_c   1.000
_cell.angle_alpha   90.00
_cell.angle_beta   90.00
_cell.angle_gamma   90.00
#
_symmetry.space_group_name_H-M   'P 1'
#
loop_
_entity.id
_entity.type
_entity.pdbx_description
1 polymer ?
#
loop_
_entity_poly.entity_id
_entity_poly.type
_entity_poly.pdbx_seq_one_letter_code
_entity_poly.pdbx_strand_id
1 'polypeptide(L)'
;ILLSLPPSVLVATQKEGGETVVACEGFFSFVNTELRNSCSRGCALPYDITAHFFRGLLSTSLECSRPAQEVTAVLSSCQARCPLLLCSAVRWWPRLECVLCSQWKRLFGAPLAQGLQSLKDLQSSLQSCLASEAASLPSNTAWLPAAFLHFTVQQQAEREEKGEVLRRLGPKAE
;
A
#
# COMPACT_ATOMS: atom_id res chain seq x y z
N ILE A 1 2.74 -7.55 -19.21
CA ILE A 1 1.60 -6.80 -19.78
C ILE A 1 1.16 -5.69 -18.84
N LEU A 2 0.56 -5.96 -17.67
CA LEU A 2 0.08 -4.91 -16.75
C LEU A 2 1.14 -3.85 -16.43
N LEU A 3 2.33 -4.28 -16.00
CA LEU A 3 3.45 -3.39 -15.67
C LEU A 3 4.07 -2.66 -16.88
N SER A 4 3.70 -3.08 -18.10
CA SER A 4 4.14 -2.46 -19.35
C SER A 4 3.21 -1.34 -19.79
N LEU A 5 2.01 -1.25 -19.21
CA LEU A 5 1.05 -0.17 -19.46
C LEU A 5 1.27 0.98 -18.48
N PRO A 6 0.77 2.20 -18.78
CA PRO A 6 0.77 3.28 -17.83
C PRO A 6 -0.04 2.93 -16.57
N PRO A 7 0.41 3.31 -15.36
CA PRO A 7 -0.30 3.05 -14.10
C PRO A 7 -1.76 3.49 -14.11
N SER A 8 -2.07 4.62 -14.76
CA SER A 8 -3.42 5.18 -14.84
C SER A 8 -4.41 4.27 -15.55
N VAL A 9 -3.97 3.32 -16.39
CA VAL A 9 -4.87 2.39 -17.08
C VAL A 9 -5.53 1.39 -16.11
N LEU A 10 -4.95 1.18 -14.92
CA LEU A 10 -5.55 0.31 -13.90
C LEU A 10 -6.76 0.92 -13.20
N VAL A 11 -6.95 2.24 -13.32
CA VAL A 11 -7.92 3.00 -12.54
C VAL A 11 -8.73 3.87 -13.50
N ALA A 12 -10.03 3.65 -13.57
CA ALA A 12 -10.91 4.43 -14.43
C ALA A 12 -11.40 5.70 -13.70
N THR A 13 -11.88 6.66 -14.48
CA THR A 13 -12.72 7.76 -13.99
C THR A 13 -14.14 7.58 -14.49
N GLN A 14 -15.11 8.05 -13.71
CA GLN A 14 -16.51 8.10 -14.11
C GLN A 14 -17.13 9.43 -13.68
N LYS A 15 -18.21 9.84 -14.35
CA LYS A 15 -18.99 11.02 -13.93
C LYS A 15 -20.11 10.57 -13.00
N GLU A 16 -20.12 11.11 -11.79
CA GLU A 16 -21.14 10.84 -10.78
C GLU A 16 -21.63 12.17 -10.20
N GLY A 17 -22.94 12.44 -10.28
CA GLY A 17 -23.50 13.69 -9.76
C GLY A 17 -22.95 14.98 -10.40
N GLY A 18 -22.32 14.88 -11.58
CA GLY A 18 -21.64 16.01 -12.24
C GLY A 18 -20.16 16.17 -11.89
N GLU A 19 -19.63 15.38 -10.95
CA GLU A 19 -18.22 15.35 -10.58
C GLU A 19 -17.51 14.14 -11.21
N THR A 20 -16.21 14.29 -11.48
CA THR A 20 -15.36 13.18 -11.91
C THR A 20 -14.82 12.47 -10.68
N VAL A 21 -15.14 11.18 -10.53
CA VAL A 21 -14.75 10.32 -9.40
C VAL A 21 -13.91 9.13 -9.88
N VAL A 22 -13.16 8.53 -8.97
CA VAL A 22 -12.30 7.37 -9.27
C VAL A 22 -13.08 6.06 -9.19
N ALA A 23 -12.96 5.22 -10.21
CA ALA A 23 -13.57 3.89 -10.29
C ALA A 23 -12.50 2.78 -10.37
N CYS A 24 -12.39 1.97 -9.32
CA CYS A 24 -11.41 0.88 -9.21
C CYS A 24 -12.00 -0.53 -9.39
N GLU A 25 -13.28 -0.65 -9.74
CA GLU A 25 -14.01 -1.93 -9.66
C GLU A 25 -13.47 -3.01 -10.58
N GLY A 26 -13.08 -2.64 -11.81
CA GLY A 26 -12.47 -3.59 -12.74
C GLY A 26 -11.19 -4.20 -12.18
N PHE A 27 -10.33 -3.37 -11.60
CA PHE A 27 -9.07 -3.84 -11.00
C PHE A 27 -9.30 -4.62 -9.71
N PHE A 28 -10.26 -4.22 -8.87
CA PHE A 28 -10.62 -4.97 -7.66
C PHE A 28 -11.11 -6.37 -7.99
N SER A 29 -12.01 -6.49 -8.98
CA SER A 29 -12.48 -7.79 -9.47
C SER A 29 -11.31 -8.65 -9.94
N PHE A 30 -10.44 -8.08 -10.79
CA PHE A 30 -9.27 -8.78 -11.32
C PHE A 30 -8.27 -9.21 -10.23
N VAL A 31 -8.05 -8.40 -9.20
CA VAL A 31 -7.23 -8.78 -8.04
C VAL A 31 -7.85 -9.97 -7.31
N ASN A 32 -9.14 -9.89 -7.05
CA ASN A 32 -9.87 -10.88 -6.26
C ASN A 32 -10.08 -12.21 -6.98
N THR A 33 -10.12 -12.24 -8.32
CA THR A 33 -10.32 -13.49 -9.07
C THR A 33 -9.00 -14.06 -9.58
N GLU A 34 -8.13 -13.23 -10.15
CA GLU A 34 -6.93 -13.67 -10.87
C GLU A 34 -5.64 -13.46 -10.07
N LEU A 35 -5.33 -12.20 -9.71
CA LEU A 35 -3.99 -11.89 -9.16
C LEU A 35 -3.74 -12.52 -7.79
N ARG A 36 -4.79 -12.73 -6.98
CA ARG A 36 -4.66 -13.42 -5.69
C ARG A 36 -4.02 -14.81 -5.81
N ASN A 37 -4.20 -15.47 -6.96
CA ASN A 37 -3.65 -16.82 -7.20
C ASN A 37 -2.13 -16.77 -7.49
N SER A 38 -1.61 -15.58 -7.78
CA SER A 38 -0.17 -15.33 -8.00
C SER A 38 0.56 -14.89 -6.73
N CYS A 39 -0.16 -14.70 -5.62
CA CYS A 39 0.45 -14.39 -4.33
C CYS A 39 1.24 -15.61 -3.82
N SER A 40 2.53 -15.44 -3.56
CA SER A 40 3.28 -16.42 -2.76
C SER A 40 2.74 -16.41 -1.32
N ARG A 41 3.21 -17.35 -0.47
CA ARG A 41 2.74 -17.70 0.90
C ARG A 41 2.45 -16.56 1.91
N GLY A 42 2.59 -15.29 1.54
CA GLY A 42 2.48 -14.11 2.40
C GLY A 42 1.29 -13.18 2.13
N CYS A 43 0.17 -13.65 1.57
CA CYS A 43 -1.09 -12.90 1.47
C CYS A 43 -0.94 -11.47 0.90
N ALA A 44 -0.05 -11.29 -0.09
CA ALA A 44 0.24 -10.00 -0.68
C ALA A 44 0.65 -10.14 -2.15
N LEU A 45 0.27 -9.13 -2.94
CA LEU A 45 0.71 -8.95 -4.32
C LEU A 45 2.19 -8.55 -4.37
N PRO A 46 2.89 -8.79 -5.49
CA PRO A 46 4.23 -8.27 -5.70
C PRO A 46 4.30 -6.74 -5.53
N TYR A 47 5.46 -6.24 -5.11
CA TYR A 47 5.70 -4.81 -4.91
C TYR A 47 5.35 -4.01 -6.17
N ASP A 48 5.81 -4.47 -7.33
CA ASP A 48 5.65 -3.71 -8.58
C ASP A 48 4.16 -3.53 -8.93
N ILE A 49 3.35 -4.57 -8.79
CA ILE A 49 1.90 -4.50 -9.03
C ILE A 49 1.23 -3.57 -8.02
N THR A 50 1.60 -3.69 -6.75
CA THR A 50 1.06 -2.85 -5.66
C THR A 50 1.38 -1.36 -5.92
N ALA A 51 2.66 -1.04 -6.16
CA ALA A 51 3.10 0.31 -6.44
C ALA A 51 2.50 0.85 -7.75
N HIS A 52 2.33 0.00 -8.76
CA HIS A 52 1.71 0.38 -10.02
C HIS A 52 0.25 0.80 -9.82
N PHE A 53 -0.53 0.05 -9.05
CA PHE A 53 -1.90 0.45 -8.70
C PHE A 53 -1.94 1.81 -7.99
N PHE A 54 -1.17 2.00 -6.91
CA PHE A 54 -1.22 3.26 -6.15
C PHE A 54 -0.70 4.45 -6.95
N ARG A 55 0.31 4.26 -7.80
CA ARG A 55 0.75 5.30 -8.76
C ARG A 55 -0.37 5.66 -9.73
N GLY A 56 -1.11 4.66 -10.21
CA GLY A 56 -2.29 4.83 -11.05
C GLY A 56 -3.37 5.62 -10.35
N LEU A 57 -3.74 5.24 -9.14
CA LEU A 57 -4.71 5.95 -8.30
C LEU A 57 -4.35 7.44 -8.15
N LEU A 58 -3.08 7.75 -7.83
CA LEU A 58 -2.64 9.14 -7.68
C LEU A 58 -2.61 9.92 -8.99
N SER A 59 -2.27 9.27 -10.10
CA SER A 59 -2.27 9.90 -11.42
C SER A 59 -3.69 10.14 -11.93
N THR A 60 -4.58 9.16 -11.79
CA THR A 60 -5.97 9.26 -12.25
C THR A 60 -6.76 10.27 -11.40
N SER A 61 -6.46 10.40 -10.10
CA SER A 61 -7.14 11.38 -9.25
C SER A 61 -6.87 12.84 -9.61
N LEU A 62 -5.88 13.15 -10.46
CA LEU A 62 -5.67 14.49 -11.02
C LEU A 62 -6.87 14.99 -11.82
N GLU A 63 -7.63 14.08 -12.44
CA GLU A 63 -8.81 14.41 -13.25
C GLU A 63 -10.06 14.65 -12.38
N CYS A 64 -9.98 14.36 -11.08
CA CYS A 64 -11.10 14.44 -10.16
C CYS A 64 -11.27 15.84 -9.58
N SER A 65 -12.52 16.22 -9.29
CA SER A 65 -12.84 17.49 -8.66
C SER A 65 -12.21 17.62 -7.26
N ARG A 66 -12.09 16.49 -6.52
CA ARG A 66 -11.64 16.46 -5.12
C ARG A 66 -10.63 15.32 -4.90
N PRO A 67 -9.39 15.43 -5.42
CA PRO A 67 -8.43 14.31 -5.49
C PRO A 67 -8.12 13.66 -4.13
N ALA A 68 -7.95 14.45 -3.07
CA ALA A 68 -7.66 13.94 -1.73
C ALA A 68 -8.80 13.11 -1.12
N GLN A 69 -10.04 13.49 -1.45
CA GLN A 69 -11.22 12.76 -0.99
C GLN A 69 -11.37 11.45 -1.76
N GLU A 70 -11.16 11.46 -3.07
CA GLU A 70 -11.19 10.28 -3.92
C GLU A 70 -10.15 9.24 -3.51
N VAL A 71 -8.90 9.66 -3.27
CA VAL A 71 -7.86 8.73 -2.79
C VAL A 71 -8.22 8.13 -1.44
N THR A 72 -8.78 8.94 -0.53
CA THR A 72 -9.24 8.45 0.78
C THR A 72 -10.41 7.48 0.63
N ALA A 73 -11.36 7.78 -0.25
CA ALA A 73 -12.51 6.91 -0.54
C ALA A 73 -12.08 5.57 -1.13
N VAL A 74 -11.12 5.56 -2.07
CA VAL A 74 -10.57 4.32 -2.64
C VAL A 74 -9.86 3.49 -1.58
N LEU A 75 -9.08 4.10 -0.67
CA LEU A 75 -8.44 3.39 0.43
C LEU A 75 -9.46 2.75 1.38
N SER A 76 -10.53 3.46 1.70
CA SER A 76 -11.65 2.93 2.48
C SER A 76 -12.38 1.80 1.73
N SER A 77 -12.59 1.96 0.42
CA SER A 77 -13.20 0.93 -0.43
C SER A 77 -12.34 -0.33 -0.53
N CYS A 78 -11.01 -0.20 -0.56
CA CYS A 78 -10.10 -1.34 -0.49
C CYS A 78 -10.33 -2.18 0.77
N GLN A 79 -10.62 -1.55 1.92
CA GLN A 79 -10.88 -2.29 3.17
C GLN A 79 -12.08 -3.22 3.05
N ALA A 80 -13.14 -2.79 2.35
CA ALA A 80 -14.38 -3.54 2.21
C ALA A 80 -14.37 -4.51 1.01
N ARG A 81 -13.78 -4.10 -0.12
CA ARG A 81 -13.95 -4.76 -1.42
C ARG A 81 -12.71 -5.46 -1.94
N CYS A 82 -11.52 -5.00 -1.57
CA CYS A 82 -10.26 -5.56 -2.07
C CYS A 82 -9.17 -5.51 -0.98
N PRO A 83 -9.35 -6.21 0.15
CA PRO A 83 -8.43 -6.11 1.29
C PRO A 83 -7.03 -6.58 0.94
N LEU A 84 -6.88 -7.49 -0.02
CA LEU A 84 -5.57 -7.96 -0.50
C LEU A 84 -4.71 -6.79 -1.02
N LEU A 85 -5.31 -5.81 -1.70
CA LEU A 85 -4.57 -4.67 -2.23
C LEU A 85 -4.02 -3.78 -1.12
N LEU A 86 -4.83 -3.56 -0.07
CA LEU A 86 -4.42 -2.80 1.09
C LEU A 86 -3.42 -3.59 1.95
N CYS A 87 -3.62 -4.89 2.18
CA CYS A 87 -2.62 -5.78 2.80
C CYS A 87 -1.28 -5.72 2.08
N SER A 88 -1.30 -5.71 0.74
CA SER A 88 -0.09 -5.58 -0.07
C SER A 88 0.59 -4.23 0.13
N ALA A 89 -0.20 -3.14 0.19
CA ALA A 89 0.31 -1.81 0.49
C ALA A 89 1.02 -1.77 1.84
N VAL A 90 0.41 -2.38 2.85
CA VAL A 90 0.96 -2.50 4.21
C VAL A 90 2.26 -3.29 4.22
N ARG A 91 2.30 -4.46 3.57
CA ARG A 91 3.53 -5.27 3.45
C ARG A 91 4.68 -4.45 2.88
N TRP A 92 4.41 -3.66 1.85
CA TRP A 92 5.43 -2.90 1.15
C TRP A 92 5.59 -1.47 1.64
N TRP A 93 4.92 -1.10 2.74
CA TRP A 93 4.79 0.27 3.17
C TRP A 93 6.13 1.02 3.36
N PRO A 94 7.19 0.42 3.95
CA PRO A 94 8.50 1.10 4.08
C PRO A 94 9.10 1.57 2.75
N ARG A 95 8.80 0.89 1.64
CA ARG A 95 9.23 1.27 0.29
C ARG A 95 8.18 2.12 -0.44
N LEU A 96 6.90 1.90 -0.13
CA LEU A 96 5.78 2.53 -0.82
C LEU A 96 5.56 3.97 -0.34
N GLU A 97 5.71 4.24 0.97
CA GLU A 97 5.46 5.55 1.57
C GLU A 97 6.22 6.67 0.85
N CYS A 98 7.54 6.52 0.66
CA CYS A 98 8.36 7.55 0.01
C CYS A 98 7.90 7.83 -1.43
N VAL A 99 7.49 6.78 -2.16
CA VAL A 99 6.99 6.89 -3.53
C VAL A 99 5.67 7.65 -3.56
N LEU A 100 4.72 7.30 -2.70
CA LEU A 100 3.40 7.94 -2.68
C LEU A 100 3.47 9.37 -2.18
N CYS A 101 4.22 9.64 -1.11
CA CYS A 101 4.39 10.99 -0.58
C CYS A 101 5.08 11.93 -1.58
N SER A 102 6.16 11.47 -2.23
CA SER A 102 6.86 12.28 -3.24
C SER A 102 6.00 12.54 -4.48
N GLN A 103 5.28 11.52 -4.96
CA GLN A 103 4.35 11.68 -6.07
C GLN A 103 3.21 12.62 -5.72
N TRP A 104 2.59 12.46 -4.54
CA TRP A 104 1.53 13.35 -4.06
C TRP A 104 1.99 14.81 -4.01
N LYS A 105 3.15 15.06 -3.38
CA LYS A 105 3.73 16.41 -3.30
C LYS A 105 3.99 17.01 -4.69
N ARG A 106 4.50 16.21 -5.62
CA ARG A 106 4.77 16.65 -7.00
C ARG A 106 3.48 16.97 -7.77
N LEU A 107 2.43 16.18 -7.58
CA LEU A 107 1.19 16.30 -8.33
C LEU A 107 0.26 17.41 -7.79
N PHE A 108 0.16 17.54 -6.48
CA PHE A 108 -0.85 18.39 -5.84
C PHE A 108 -0.28 19.57 -5.06
N GLY A 109 1.00 19.56 -4.70
CA GLY A 109 1.62 20.61 -3.87
C GLY A 109 0.94 20.80 -2.49
N ALA A 110 0.09 19.87 -2.08
CA ALA A 110 -0.82 19.98 -0.95
C ALA A 110 -0.46 18.98 0.18
N PRO A 111 -1.02 19.16 1.39
CA PRO A 111 -0.96 18.14 2.44
C PRO A 111 -1.45 16.77 1.93
N LEU A 112 -0.90 15.71 2.50
CA LEU A 112 -1.21 14.34 2.11
C LEU A 112 -2.71 14.04 2.29
N ALA A 113 -3.30 13.27 1.38
CA ALA A 113 -4.68 12.81 1.53
C ALA A 113 -4.87 12.10 2.87
N GLN A 114 -6.00 12.34 3.55
CA GLN A 114 -6.26 11.84 4.90
C GLN A 114 -6.05 10.33 5.01
N GLY A 115 -6.52 9.54 4.02
CA GLY A 115 -6.33 8.09 4.04
C GLY A 115 -4.86 7.65 4.00
N LEU A 116 -4.01 8.34 3.23
CA LEU A 116 -2.57 8.06 3.18
C LEU A 116 -1.88 8.53 4.47
N GLN A 117 -2.30 9.66 5.03
CA GLN A 117 -1.80 10.16 6.30
C GLN A 117 -2.11 9.18 7.44
N SER A 118 -3.33 8.64 7.50
CA SER A 118 -3.72 7.65 8.52
C SER A 118 -2.89 6.36 8.44
N LEU A 119 -2.53 5.89 7.24
CA LEU A 119 -1.64 4.73 7.09
C LEU A 119 -0.22 5.02 7.59
N LYS A 120 0.29 6.22 7.32
CA LYS A 120 1.60 6.68 7.82
C LYS A 120 1.62 6.80 9.34
N ASP A 121 0.60 7.43 9.91
CA ASP A 121 0.48 7.61 11.36
C ASP A 121 0.38 6.26 12.07
N LEU A 122 -0.39 5.32 11.51
CA LEU A 122 -0.51 3.96 12.03
C LEU A 122 0.85 3.25 12.05
N GLN A 123 1.61 3.30 10.95
CA GLN A 123 2.93 2.68 10.93
C GLN A 123 3.89 3.31 11.95
N SER A 124 3.94 4.65 12.02
CA SER A 124 4.81 5.35 12.98
C SER A 124 4.47 5.00 14.43
N SER A 125 3.17 4.91 14.74
CA SER A 125 2.68 4.51 16.05
C SER A 125 3.12 3.08 16.38
N LEU A 126 2.98 2.16 15.44
CA LEU A 126 3.39 0.76 15.63
C LEU A 126 4.90 0.60 15.80
N GLN A 127 5.71 1.37 15.06
CA GLN A 127 7.16 1.37 15.24
C GLN A 127 7.56 1.87 16.63
N SER A 128 6.91 2.93 17.11
CA SER A 128 7.09 3.43 18.48
C SER A 128 6.71 2.37 19.52
N CYS A 129 5.58 1.67 19.31
CA CYS A 129 5.11 0.58 20.18
C CYS A 129 6.05 -0.64 20.18
N LEU A 130 6.68 -0.96 19.06
CA LEU A 130 7.64 -2.08 18.99
C LEU A 130 8.99 -1.71 19.61
N ALA A 131 9.36 -0.42 19.61
CA ALA A 131 10.60 0.07 20.23
C ALA A 131 10.47 0.26 21.75
N SER A 132 9.26 0.58 22.23
CA SER A 132 8.94 0.73 23.65
C SER A 132 8.10 -0.47 24.08
N GLU A 133 8.67 -1.42 24.82
CA GLU A 133 8.04 -2.69 25.29
C GLU A 133 6.66 -2.54 26.00
N ALA A 134 6.19 -1.30 26.20
CA ALA A 134 4.88 -0.96 26.74
C ALA A 134 4.15 0.03 25.82
N ALA A 135 3.30 -0.45 24.91
CA ALA A 135 2.26 0.36 24.30
C ALA A 135 1.06 -0.49 23.85
N SER A 136 -0.14 -0.03 24.18
CA SER A 136 -1.41 -0.63 23.78
C SER A 136 -1.71 -0.33 22.31
N LEU A 137 -2.16 -1.34 21.57
CA LEU A 137 -2.54 -1.19 20.16
C LEU A 137 -3.86 -0.42 20.04
N PRO A 138 -3.99 0.51 19.07
CA PRO A 138 -5.24 1.21 18.83
C PRO A 138 -6.35 0.22 18.46
N SER A 139 -7.33 0.06 19.34
CA SER A 139 -8.49 -0.81 19.17
C SER A 139 -9.56 -0.10 18.34
N ASN A 140 -9.37 0.01 17.02
CA ASN A 140 -10.51 0.19 16.13
C ASN A 140 -10.20 -0.34 14.72
N THR A 141 -11.03 -1.27 14.26
CA THR A 141 -10.96 -2.01 12.98
C THR A 141 -9.78 -2.99 12.87
N ALA A 142 -10.00 -4.16 13.48
CA ALA A 142 -9.03 -5.13 14.00
C ALA A 142 -7.95 -5.70 13.05
N TRP A 143 -8.12 -5.67 11.73
CA TRP A 143 -7.19 -6.39 10.84
C TRP A 143 -6.05 -5.52 10.30
N LEU A 144 -6.24 -4.22 10.09
CA LEU A 144 -5.23 -3.38 9.45
C LEU A 144 -4.01 -3.15 10.35
N PRO A 145 -4.15 -2.75 11.63
CA PRO A 145 -3.02 -2.71 12.57
C PRO A 145 -2.34 -4.08 12.74
N ALA A 146 -3.13 -5.17 12.77
CA ALA A 146 -2.61 -6.53 12.87
C ALA A 146 -1.78 -6.93 11.63
N ALA A 147 -2.21 -6.53 10.43
CA ALA A 147 -1.45 -6.74 9.21
C ALA A 147 -0.12 -5.97 9.22
N PHE A 148 -0.12 -4.72 9.69
CA PHE A 148 1.12 -3.94 9.84
C PHE A 148 2.09 -4.63 10.81
N LEU A 149 1.62 -5.06 11.97
CA LEU A 149 2.44 -5.80 12.93
C LEU A 149 2.99 -7.10 12.34
N HIS A 150 2.12 -7.93 11.77
CA HIS A 150 2.51 -9.20 11.16
C HIS A 150 3.61 -9.00 10.11
N PHE A 151 3.43 -8.07 9.18
CA PHE A 151 4.43 -7.82 8.15
C PHE A 151 5.71 -7.16 8.67
N THR A 152 5.63 -6.39 9.75
CA THR A 152 6.82 -5.81 10.38
C THR A 152 7.67 -6.90 11.04
N VAL A 153 7.05 -7.77 11.83
CA VAL A 153 7.71 -8.92 12.47
C VAL A 153 8.25 -9.89 11.42
N GLN A 154 7.47 -10.21 10.38
CA GLN A 154 7.92 -11.07 9.28
C GLN A 154 9.16 -10.50 8.58
N GLN A 155 9.18 -9.19 8.30
CA GLN A 155 10.33 -8.55 7.64
C GLN A 155 11.57 -8.49 8.53
N GLN A 156 11.40 -8.35 9.86
CA GLN A 156 12.51 -8.43 10.80
C GLN A 156 13.14 -9.82 10.80
N ALA A 157 12.33 -10.87 10.91
CA ALA A 157 12.81 -12.25 10.84
C ALA A 157 13.52 -12.57 9.51
N GLU A 158 12.94 -12.18 8.37
CA GLU A 158 13.57 -12.36 7.05
C GLU A 158 14.91 -11.60 6.93
N ARG A 159 15.05 -10.45 7.60
CA ARG A 159 16.28 -9.65 7.60
C ARG A 159 17.35 -10.26 8.50
N GLU A 160 16.98 -10.78 9.65
CA GLU A 160 17.87 -11.49 10.56
C GLU A 160 18.42 -12.77 9.92
N GLU A 161 17.55 -13.58 9.31
CA GLU A 161 17.92 -14.78 8.57
C GLU A 161 18.88 -14.46 7.42
N LYS A 162 18.57 -13.44 6.61
CA LYS A 162 19.48 -12.98 5.54
C LYS A 162 20.81 -12.48 6.09
N GLY A 163 20.79 -11.75 7.21
CA GLY A 163 22.00 -11.28 7.89
C GLY A 163 22.87 -12.44 8.36
N GLU A 164 22.26 -13.51 8.85
CA GLU A 164 22.95 -14.73 9.24
C GLU A 164 23.54 -15.47 8.03
N VAL A 165 22.79 -15.62 6.94
CA VAL A 165 23.28 -16.20 5.68
C VAL A 165 24.45 -15.40 5.12
N LEU A 166 24.37 -14.06 5.10
CA LEU A 166 25.46 -13.19 4.65
C LEU A 166 26.70 -13.31 5.53
N ARG A 167 26.53 -13.43 6.86
CA ARG A 167 27.64 -13.72 7.79
C ARG A 167 28.30 -15.07 7.50
N ARG A 168 27.52 -16.09 7.14
CA ARG A 168 28.02 -17.42 6.78
C ARG A 168 28.77 -17.44 5.44
N LEU A 169 28.47 -16.51 4.53
CA LEU A 169 29.12 -16.41 3.22
C LEU A 169 30.55 -15.83 3.27
N GLY A 170 30.90 -15.06 4.32
CA GLY A 170 32.28 -14.65 4.64
C GLY A 170 33.04 -13.80 3.59
N PRO A 171 34.12 -13.09 3.98
CA PRO A 171 34.90 -12.22 3.09
C PRO A 171 35.96 -12.99 2.27
N LYS A 172 35.60 -14.14 1.67
CA LYS A 172 36.49 -14.91 0.77
C LYS A 172 35.82 -15.12 -0.58
N ALA A 173 35.63 -14.03 -1.30
CA ALA A 173 35.33 -14.02 -2.72
C ALA A 173 36.05 -12.81 -3.36
N GLU A 174 37.37 -12.78 -3.20
CA GLU A 174 38.32 -12.09 -4.08
C GLU A 174 39.45 -13.07 -4.40
#